data_AF-A0A656JXC4-F1
#
_entry.id   AF-A0A656JXC4-F1
#
_cell.length_a   1.000
_cell.length_b   1.000
_cell.length_c   1.000
_cell.angle_alpha   90.00
_cell.angle_beta   90.00
_cell.angle_gamma   90.00
#
_symmetry.space_group_name_H-M   'P 1'
#
loop_
_entity.id
_entity.type
_entity.pdbx_description
1 polymer ?
#
loop_
_entity_poly.entity_id
_entity_poly.type
_entity_poly.pdbx_seq_one_letter_code
_entity_poly.pdbx_strand_id
1 'polypeptide(L)'
;MIEPKRVLRALAEHWALLEPLCEHFDQGTLSLSELRLQLAAQQQDSTPQDITNLLDVWIRLDILVPVAKSPNRFELNAQIHDFLSYLRREHRLGLCLEIEAYLRHLERLAGYIQDAFDVRDANDLARQLRLLDMRVRDVLKKLANDEQALVAVADRAKTSD
;
A
#
# COMPACT_ATOMS: atom_id res chain seq x y z
N MET A 1 10.24 1.90 -28.97
CA MET A 1 8.84 1.48 -28.73
C MET A 1 8.77 1.04 -27.28
N ILE A 2 7.86 1.61 -26.48
CA ILE A 2 7.64 1.14 -25.10
C ILE A 2 7.24 -0.33 -25.18
N GLU A 3 7.94 -1.21 -24.46
CA GLU A 3 7.61 -2.63 -24.39
C GLU A 3 6.63 -2.85 -23.22
N PRO A 4 5.31 -3.02 -23.45
CA PRO A 4 4.32 -2.97 -22.37
C PRO A 4 4.55 -4.06 -21.31
N LYS A 5 5.01 -5.24 -21.73
CA LYS A 5 5.34 -6.34 -20.81
C LYS A 5 6.47 -5.98 -19.86
N ARG A 6 7.48 -5.24 -20.32
CA ARG A 6 8.63 -4.84 -19.47
C ARG A 6 8.25 -3.74 -18.51
N VAL A 7 7.41 -2.79 -18.95
CA VAL A 7 6.83 -1.77 -18.08
C VAL A 7 6.03 -2.41 -16.96
N LEU A 8 5.03 -3.26 -17.29
CA LEU A 8 4.20 -3.92 -16.29
C LEU A 8 5.02 -4.76 -15.32
N ARG A 9 6.03 -5.48 -15.82
CA ARG A 9 6.94 -6.25 -14.97
C ARG A 9 7.72 -5.35 -14.01
N ALA A 10 8.28 -4.24 -14.50
CA ALA A 10 9.01 -3.31 -13.66
C ALA A 10 8.11 -2.61 -12.63
N LEU A 11 6.87 -2.27 -12.99
CA LEU A 11 5.89 -1.72 -12.04
C LEU A 11 5.57 -2.72 -10.93
N ALA A 12 5.41 -4.01 -11.27
CA ALA A 12 5.14 -5.05 -10.28
C ALA A 12 6.37 -5.34 -9.39
N GLU A 13 7.55 -5.49 -9.97
CA GLU A 13 8.80 -5.78 -9.24
C GLU A 13 9.20 -4.63 -8.31
N HIS A 14 8.95 -3.38 -8.72
CA HIS A 14 9.35 -2.20 -7.97
C HIS A 14 8.20 -1.46 -7.30
N TRP A 15 7.03 -2.10 -7.13
CA TRP A 15 5.84 -1.47 -6.56
C TRP A 15 6.12 -0.79 -5.23
N ALA A 16 6.79 -1.49 -4.31
CA ALA A 16 7.10 -0.97 -2.98
C ALA A 16 7.96 0.32 -2.99
N LEU A 17 8.70 0.56 -4.08
CA LEU A 17 9.50 1.77 -4.28
C LEU A 17 8.71 2.87 -4.99
N LEU A 18 7.85 2.50 -5.95
CA LEU A 18 7.06 3.43 -6.75
C LEU A 18 5.86 3.99 -5.98
N GLU A 19 5.24 3.20 -5.11
CA GLU A 19 4.03 3.59 -4.38
C GLU A 19 4.25 4.84 -3.49
N PRO A 20 5.30 4.94 -2.65
CA PRO A 20 5.58 6.15 -1.87
C PRO A 20 5.98 7.36 -2.74
N LEU A 21 6.60 7.10 -3.89
CA LEU A 21 6.96 8.15 -4.84
C LEU A 21 5.72 8.74 -5.51
N CYS A 22 4.69 7.93 -5.78
CA CYS A 22 3.43 8.42 -6.35
C CYS A 22 2.81 9.53 -5.49
N GLU A 23 2.85 9.40 -4.15
CA GLU A 23 2.33 10.44 -3.24
C GLU A 23 3.08 11.77 -3.34
N HIS A 24 4.38 11.72 -3.62
CA HIS A 24 5.18 12.92 -3.89
C HIS A 24 4.87 13.48 -5.28
N PHE A 25 4.72 12.62 -6.27
CA PHE A 25 4.38 13.02 -7.64
C PHE A 25 2.96 13.59 -7.77
N ASP A 26 2.06 13.22 -6.86
CA ASP A 26 0.73 13.86 -6.71
C ASP A 26 0.86 15.36 -6.35
N GLN A 27 1.99 15.77 -5.73
CA GLN A 27 2.23 17.14 -5.25
C GLN A 27 3.21 17.93 -6.12
N GLY A 28 4.02 17.26 -6.96
CA GLY A 28 4.96 17.93 -7.85
C GLY A 28 6.08 17.03 -8.36
N THR A 29 7.20 17.65 -8.73
CA THR A 29 8.35 16.96 -9.36
C THR A 29 9.48 16.74 -8.36
N LEU A 30 10.28 15.70 -8.57
CA LEU A 30 11.47 15.42 -7.76
C LEU A 30 12.74 15.62 -8.59
N SER A 31 13.77 16.20 -7.97
CA SER A 31 15.11 16.24 -8.55
C SER A 31 15.78 14.88 -8.49
N LEU A 32 16.83 14.68 -9.31
CA LEU A 32 17.62 13.44 -9.28
C LEU A 32 18.20 13.13 -7.88
N SER A 33 18.62 14.17 -7.16
CA SER A 33 19.18 14.03 -5.81
C SER A 33 18.11 13.60 -4.81
N GLU A 34 16.91 14.19 -4.88
CA GLU A 34 15.78 13.81 -4.03
C GLU A 34 15.33 12.36 -4.32
N LEU A 35 15.25 11.97 -5.60
CA LEU A 35 14.94 10.58 -5.99
C LEU A 35 15.95 9.59 -5.42
N ARG A 36 17.25 9.87 -5.56
CA ARG A 36 18.30 9.01 -5.02
C ARG A 36 18.22 8.89 -3.51
N LEU A 37 17.97 9.99 -2.81
CA LEU A 37 17.81 10.01 -1.37
C LEU A 37 16.61 9.15 -0.92
N GLN A 38 15.45 9.34 -1.55
CA GLN A 38 14.25 8.57 -1.22
C GLN A 38 14.41 7.07 -1.50
N LEU A 39 15.06 6.70 -2.61
CA LEU A 39 15.33 5.29 -2.92
C LEU A 39 16.37 4.67 -1.98
N ALA A 40 17.42 5.42 -1.62
CA ALA A 40 18.42 4.95 -0.66
C ALA A 40 17.82 4.72 0.74
N ALA A 41 16.88 5.58 1.16
CA ALA A 41 16.17 5.42 2.42
C ALA A 41 15.32 4.14 2.46
N GLN A 42 14.80 3.70 1.31
CA GLN A 42 13.96 2.50 1.20
C GLN A 42 14.76 1.22 0.97
N GLN A 43 16.00 1.31 0.46
CA GLN A 43 16.87 0.16 0.20
C GLN A 43 18.21 0.28 0.94
N GLN A 44 18.19 -0.05 2.23
CA GLN A 44 19.37 0.07 3.12
C GLN A 44 20.58 -0.78 2.70
N ASP A 45 20.36 -1.87 1.95
CA ASP A 45 21.43 -2.75 1.45
C ASP A 45 21.91 -2.40 0.03
N SER A 46 21.28 -1.44 -0.64
CA SER A 46 21.62 -1.11 -2.02
C SER A 46 22.74 -0.09 -2.13
N THR A 47 23.63 -0.31 -3.09
CA THR A 47 24.70 0.65 -3.37
C THR A 47 24.16 1.84 -4.16
N PRO A 48 24.84 3.02 -4.14
CA PRO A 48 24.48 4.15 -5.00
C PRO A 48 24.46 3.81 -6.50
N GLN A 49 25.25 2.82 -6.91
CA GLN A 49 25.27 2.33 -8.28
C GLN A 49 23.99 1.55 -8.60
N ASP A 50 23.49 0.73 -7.68
CA ASP A 50 22.24 -0.02 -7.85
C ASP A 50 21.05 0.92 -8.01
N ILE A 51 20.99 1.97 -7.20
CA ILE A 51 19.96 3.02 -7.29
C ILE A 51 20.03 3.74 -8.64
N THR A 52 21.23 4.07 -9.11
CA THR A 52 21.41 4.70 -10.41
C THR A 52 20.96 3.78 -11.55
N ASN A 53 21.33 2.49 -11.48
CA ASN A 53 20.90 1.49 -12.46
C ASN A 53 19.37 1.34 -12.47
N LEU A 54 18.72 1.37 -11.31
CA LEU A 54 17.27 1.32 -11.18
C LEU A 54 16.59 2.54 -11.82
N LEU A 55 17.07 3.75 -11.52
CA LEU A 55 16.56 4.99 -12.13
C LEU A 55 16.71 4.97 -13.64
N ASP A 56 17.86 4.51 -14.15
CA ASP A 56 18.08 4.34 -15.59
C ASP A 56 17.10 3.34 -16.21
N VAL A 57 16.74 2.27 -15.50
CA VAL A 57 15.69 1.33 -15.95
C VAL A 57 14.35 2.05 -16.05
N TRP A 58 13.95 2.80 -15.02
CA TRP A 58 12.66 3.51 -15.03
C TRP A 58 12.59 4.58 -16.12
N ILE A 59 13.68 5.32 -16.35
CA ILE A 59 13.76 6.31 -17.44
C ILE A 59 13.69 5.62 -18.81
N ARG A 60 14.44 4.54 -19.02
CA ARG A 60 14.41 3.79 -20.29
C ARG A 60 13.04 3.16 -20.59
N LEU A 61 12.30 2.80 -19.55
CA LEU A 61 10.95 2.24 -19.65
C LEU A 61 9.87 3.32 -19.74
N ASP A 62 10.25 4.59 -19.76
CA ASP A 62 9.32 5.73 -19.81
C ASP A 62 8.37 5.76 -18.60
N ILE A 63 8.81 5.22 -17.47
CA ILE A 63 8.11 5.31 -16.16
C ILE A 63 8.38 6.68 -15.55
N LEU A 64 9.66 7.09 -15.55
CA LEU A 64 10.08 8.44 -15.18
C LEU A 64 10.45 9.22 -16.43
N VAL A 65 10.00 10.46 -16.52
CA VAL A 65 10.32 11.37 -17.61
C VAL A 65 10.93 12.67 -17.08
N PRO A 66 11.94 13.26 -17.76
CA PRO A 66 12.49 14.53 -17.37
C PRO A 66 11.52 15.67 -17.68
N VAL A 67 11.45 16.65 -16.79
CA VAL A 67 10.59 17.82 -16.98
C VAL A 67 11.18 18.71 -18.08
N ALA A 68 10.38 19.07 -19.08
CA ALA A 68 10.85 19.76 -20.30
C ALA A 68 11.65 21.05 -20.05
N LYS A 69 11.38 21.78 -18.96
CA LYS A 69 12.07 23.04 -18.59
C LYS A 69 13.09 22.87 -17.46
N SER A 70 13.28 21.66 -16.95
CA SER A 70 14.15 21.37 -15.81
C SER A 70 14.65 19.93 -15.92
N PRO A 71 15.70 19.67 -16.73
CA PRO A 71 16.15 18.31 -17.05
C PRO A 71 16.68 17.52 -15.84
N ASN A 72 17.01 18.20 -14.74
CA ASN A 72 17.37 17.58 -13.46
C ASN A 72 16.16 17.24 -12.57
N ARG A 73 14.95 17.56 -13.02
CA ARG A 73 13.69 17.20 -12.36
C ARG A 73 12.96 16.16 -13.19
N PHE A 74 12.30 15.27 -12.48
CA PHE A 74 11.58 14.15 -13.02
C PHE A 74 10.14 14.16 -12.52
N GLU A 75 9.28 13.59 -13.33
CA GLU A 75 7.90 13.27 -13.02
C GLU A 75 7.60 11.84 -13.49
N LEU A 76 6.52 11.25 -12.99
CA LEU A 76 5.99 10.04 -13.60
C LEU A 76 5.42 10.38 -14.96
N ASN A 77 5.59 9.49 -15.93
CA ASN A 77 4.82 9.57 -17.17
C ASN A 77 3.33 9.60 -16.83
N ALA A 78 2.58 10.54 -17.41
CA ALA A 78 1.17 10.77 -17.10
C ALA A 78 0.30 9.50 -17.20
N GLN A 79 0.54 8.65 -18.21
CA GLN A 79 -0.23 7.39 -18.36
C GLN A 79 0.10 6.38 -17.26
N ILE A 80 1.36 6.34 -16.84
CA ILE A 80 1.81 5.48 -15.73
C ILE A 80 1.27 6.03 -14.40
N HIS A 81 1.29 7.35 -14.22
CA HIS A 81 0.75 7.99 -13.03
C HIS A 81 -0.75 7.75 -12.88
N ASP A 82 -1.53 7.92 -13.95
CA ASP A 82 -2.98 7.63 -13.96
C ASP A 82 -3.25 6.15 -13.63
N PHE A 83 -2.46 5.25 -14.22
CA PHE A 83 -2.58 3.82 -13.98
C PHE A 83 -2.26 3.44 -12.52
N LEU A 84 -1.17 3.94 -11.95
CA LEU A 84 -0.80 3.69 -10.56
C LEU A 84 -1.82 4.30 -9.59
N SER A 85 -2.33 5.49 -9.89
CA SER A 85 -3.40 6.15 -9.13
C SER A 85 -4.70 5.32 -9.12
N TYR A 86 -5.07 4.75 -10.27
CA TYR A 86 -6.21 3.83 -10.38
C TYR A 86 -6.01 2.58 -9.50
N LEU A 87 -4.84 1.93 -9.59
CA LEU A 87 -4.55 0.72 -8.81
C LEU A 87 -4.57 0.99 -7.29
N ARG A 88 -3.96 2.10 -6.84
CA ARG A 88 -3.99 2.51 -5.42
C ARG A 88 -5.41 2.72 -4.92
N ARG A 89 -6.26 3.39 -5.73
CA ARG A 89 -7.66 3.63 -5.39
C ARG A 89 -8.44 2.32 -5.31
N GLU A 90 -8.28 1.43 -6.28
CA GLU A 90 -8.96 0.14 -6.32
C GLU A 90 -8.58 -0.74 -5.12
N HIS A 91 -7.28 -0.82 -4.80
CA HIS A 91 -6.79 -1.55 -3.64
C HIS A 91 -7.43 -1.03 -2.34
N ARG A 92 -7.47 0.30 -2.16
CA ARG A 92 -8.11 0.92 -0.99
C ARG A 92 -9.61 0.65 -0.92
N LEU A 93 -10.33 0.70 -2.05
CA LEU A 93 -11.76 0.38 -2.10
C LEU A 93 -12.01 -1.09 -1.73
N GLY A 94 -11.18 -2.01 -2.24
CA GLY A 94 -11.23 -3.42 -1.87
C GLY A 94 -11.04 -3.65 -0.37
N LEU A 95 -10.06 -2.97 0.24
CA LEU A 95 -9.85 -3.01 1.69
C LEU A 95 -11.06 -2.49 2.47
N CYS A 96 -11.66 -1.37 2.05
CA CYS A 96 -12.87 -0.83 2.68
C CYS A 96 -14.04 -1.84 2.63
N LEU A 97 -14.29 -2.46 1.49
CA LEU A 97 -15.33 -3.48 1.33
C LEU A 97 -15.08 -4.70 2.22
N GLU A 98 -13.83 -5.08 2.40
CA GLU A 98 -13.46 -6.18 3.28
C GLU A 98 -13.74 -5.84 4.75
N ILE A 99 -13.37 -4.64 5.20
CA ILE A 99 -13.66 -4.14 6.55
C ILE A 99 -15.18 -4.11 6.80
N GLU A 100 -15.96 -3.60 5.85
CA GLU A 100 -17.43 -3.59 5.95
C GLU A 100 -18.01 -5.01 6.06
N ALA A 101 -17.44 -5.99 5.35
CA ALA A 101 -17.86 -7.39 5.47
C ALA A 101 -17.54 -7.96 6.86
N TYR A 102 -16.38 -7.60 7.43
CA TYR A 102 -16.03 -7.98 8.80
C TYR A 102 -16.99 -7.39 9.83
N LEU A 103 -17.28 -6.08 9.75
CA LEU A 103 -18.19 -5.40 10.67
C LEU A 103 -19.59 -6.03 10.63
N ARG A 104 -20.15 -6.23 9.43
CA ARG A 104 -21.46 -6.91 9.28
C ARG A 104 -21.48 -8.31 9.84
N HIS A 105 -20.36 -9.02 9.81
CA HIS A 105 -20.28 -10.36 10.40
C HIS A 105 -20.24 -10.31 11.94
N LEU A 106 -19.52 -9.33 12.53
CA LEU A 106 -19.52 -9.11 13.98
C LEU A 106 -20.91 -8.72 14.49
N GLU A 107 -21.63 -7.86 13.76
CA GLU A 107 -23.02 -7.48 14.08
C GLU A 107 -23.96 -8.70 14.10
N ARG A 108 -23.84 -9.61 13.12
CA ARG A 108 -24.64 -10.85 13.10
C ARG A 108 -24.32 -11.75 14.30
N LEU A 109 -23.04 -11.90 14.64
CA LEU A 109 -22.63 -12.70 15.80
C LEU A 109 -23.17 -12.11 17.11
N ALA A 110 -23.18 -10.79 17.24
CA ALA A 110 -23.80 -10.11 18.38
C ALA A 110 -25.31 -10.41 18.46
N GLY A 111 -26.00 -10.42 17.32
CA GLY A 111 -27.40 -10.85 17.23
C GLY A 111 -27.61 -12.28 17.74
N TYR A 112 -26.80 -13.25 17.27
CA TYR A 112 -26.92 -14.64 17.73
C TYR A 112 -26.61 -14.83 19.22
N ILE A 113 -25.68 -14.04 19.77
CA ILE A 113 -25.41 -14.03 21.21
C ILE A 113 -26.63 -13.54 21.98
N GLN A 114 -27.25 -12.46 21.52
CA GLN A 114 -28.47 -11.91 22.13
C GLN A 114 -29.61 -12.93 22.09
N ASP A 115 -29.86 -13.55 20.93
CA ASP A 115 -30.90 -14.56 20.76
C ASP A 115 -30.66 -15.77 21.69
N ALA A 116 -29.44 -16.29 21.74
CA ALA A 116 -29.06 -17.42 22.61
C ALA A 116 -29.21 -17.08 24.09
N PHE A 117 -28.91 -15.83 24.47
CA PHE A 117 -29.11 -15.32 25.82
C PHE A 117 -30.60 -15.24 26.18
N ASP A 118 -31.42 -14.70 25.29
CA ASP A 118 -32.86 -14.52 25.50
C ASP A 118 -33.60 -15.86 25.67
N VAL A 119 -33.21 -16.88 24.91
CA VAL A 119 -33.77 -18.25 25.05
C VAL A 119 -33.07 -19.11 26.10
N ARG A 120 -32.08 -18.57 26.80
CA ARG A 120 -31.27 -19.25 27.84
C ARG A 120 -30.56 -20.52 27.36
N ASP A 121 -30.15 -20.56 26.09
CA ASP A 121 -29.35 -21.67 25.55
C ASP A 121 -27.86 -21.45 25.85
N ALA A 122 -27.42 -21.99 26.99
CA ALA A 122 -26.03 -21.88 27.43
C ALA A 122 -25.02 -22.52 26.46
N ASN A 123 -25.43 -23.56 25.72
CA ASN A 123 -24.54 -24.25 24.79
C ASN A 123 -24.33 -23.42 23.52
N ASP A 124 -25.39 -22.84 22.98
CA ASP A 124 -25.29 -21.95 21.84
C ASP A 124 -24.55 -20.65 22.23
N LEU A 125 -24.88 -20.06 23.38
CA LEU A 125 -24.19 -18.88 23.89
C LEU A 125 -22.66 -19.10 23.96
N ALA A 126 -22.22 -20.22 24.54
CA ALA A 126 -20.80 -20.57 24.62
C ALA A 126 -20.15 -20.81 23.24
N ARG A 127 -20.93 -21.29 22.25
CA ARG A 127 -20.47 -21.45 20.86
C ARG A 127 -20.31 -20.08 20.19
N GLN A 128 -21.31 -19.21 20.26
CA GLN A 128 -21.26 -17.89 19.61
C GLN A 128 -20.18 -17.00 20.21
N LEU A 129 -19.98 -17.02 21.54
CA LEU A 129 -18.90 -16.28 22.19
C LEU A 129 -17.51 -16.72 21.71
N ARG A 130 -17.28 -18.01 21.49
CA ARG A 130 -16.02 -18.52 20.94
C ARG A 130 -15.79 -18.09 19.48
N LEU A 131 -16.85 -18.08 18.67
CA LEU A 131 -16.78 -17.60 17.29
C LEU A 131 -16.51 -16.09 17.23
N LEU A 132 -17.14 -15.31 18.11
CA LEU A 132 -16.89 -13.88 18.26
C LEU A 132 -15.42 -13.62 18.64
N ASP A 133 -14.92 -14.29 19.67
CA ASP A 133 -13.54 -14.14 20.13
C ASP A 133 -12.52 -14.49 19.03
N MET A 134 -12.72 -15.59 18.30
CA MET A 134 -11.88 -15.96 17.16
C MET A 134 -11.91 -14.87 16.09
N ARG A 135 -13.09 -14.34 15.76
CA ARG A 135 -13.24 -13.35 14.69
C ARG A 135 -12.67 -11.98 15.06
N VAL A 136 -12.85 -11.56 16.31
CA VAL A 136 -12.25 -10.32 16.84
C VAL A 136 -10.73 -10.44 16.79
N ARG A 137 -10.16 -11.59 17.15
CA ARG A 137 -8.71 -11.84 17.03
C ARG A 137 -8.23 -11.77 15.58
N ASP A 138 -8.97 -12.33 14.62
CA ASP A 138 -8.64 -12.23 13.20
C ASP A 138 -8.64 -10.77 12.71
N VAL A 139 -9.66 -9.99 13.11
CA VAL A 139 -9.78 -8.57 12.77
C VAL A 139 -8.66 -7.76 13.39
N LEU A 140 -8.36 -7.95 14.68
CA LEU A 140 -7.26 -7.27 15.37
C LEU A 140 -5.91 -7.62 14.76
N LYS A 141 -5.70 -8.88 14.36
CA LYS A 141 -4.47 -9.30 13.68
C LYS A 141 -4.31 -8.62 12.31
N LYS A 142 -5.40 -8.49 11.55
CA LYS A 142 -5.38 -7.74 10.29
C LYS A 142 -5.10 -6.26 10.50
N LEU A 143 -5.84 -5.62 11.41
CA LEU A 143 -5.64 -4.20 11.74
C LEU A 143 -4.23 -3.92 12.27
N ALA A 144 -3.67 -4.80 13.09
CA ALA A 144 -2.31 -4.66 13.58
C ALA A 144 -1.27 -4.81 12.46
N ASN A 145 -1.50 -5.70 11.49
CA ASN A 145 -0.64 -5.80 10.31
C ASN A 145 -0.74 -4.54 9.44
N ASP A 146 -1.94 -4.00 9.25
CA ASP A 146 -2.17 -2.78 8.47
C ASP A 146 -1.59 -1.55 9.18
N GLU A 147 -1.76 -1.46 10.51
CA GLU A 147 -1.16 -0.42 11.36
C GLU A 147 0.36 -0.53 11.38
N GLN A 148 0.94 -1.73 11.50
CA GLN A 148 2.38 -1.91 11.40
C GLN A 148 2.91 -1.56 10.00
N ALA A 149 2.16 -1.83 8.94
CA ALA A 149 2.51 -1.36 7.60
C ALA A 149 2.49 0.18 7.53
N LEU A 150 1.49 0.83 8.12
CA LEU A 150 1.38 2.29 8.19
C LEU A 150 2.44 2.94 9.10
N VAL A 151 2.75 2.34 10.25
CA VAL A 151 3.78 2.80 11.19
C VAL A 151 5.17 2.58 10.60
N ALA A 152 5.44 1.47 9.92
CA ALA A 152 6.69 1.28 9.20
C ALA A 152 6.89 2.34 8.10
N VAL A 153 5.80 2.77 7.45
CA VAL A 153 5.82 3.91 6.52
C VAL A 153 6.09 5.23 7.26
N ALA A 154 5.43 5.47 8.38
CA ALA A 154 5.58 6.71 9.16
C ALA A 154 6.94 6.83 9.87
N ASP A 155 7.50 5.75 10.39
CA ASP A 155 8.81 5.73 11.04
C ASP A 155 9.94 5.90 10.02
N ARG A 156 9.79 5.34 8.81
CA ARG A 156 10.67 5.68 7.67
C ARG A 156 10.59 7.15 7.29
N ALA A 157 9.42 7.80 7.46
CA ALA A 157 9.28 9.24 7.24
C ALA A 157 9.93 10.08 8.36
N LYS A 158 9.91 9.61 9.62
CA LYS A 158 10.49 10.33 10.77
C LYS A 158 12.01 10.19 10.90
N THR A 159 12.60 9.10 10.44
CA THR A 159 14.06 8.94 10.43
C THR A 159 14.74 9.63 9.24
N SER A 160 13.95 10.32 8.40
CA SER A 160 14.40 11.03 7.19
C SER A 160 14.50 12.56 7.35
N ASP A 161 14.31 13.09 8.56
CA ASP A 161 14.73 14.46 8.97
C ASP A 161 16.13 14.42 9.61
#